data_AF-A0A673G9Q3-F1
#
_entry.id   AF-A0A673G9Q3-F1
#
_cell.length_a   1.000
_cell.length_b   1.000
_cell.length_c   1.000
_cell.angle_alpha   90.00
_cell.angle_beta   90.00
_cell.angle_gamma   90.00
#
_symmetry.space_group_name_H-M   'P 1'
#
loop_
_entity.id
_entity.type
_entity.pdbx_description
1 polymer ?
#
loop_
_entity_poly.entity_id
_entity_poly.type
_entity_poly.pdbx_seq_one_letter_code
_entity_poly.pdbx_strand_id
1 'polypeptide(L)' 'MQSRLDDNAPAHRGRIIRERLLKAGVPQMEWPGLSPDLNPIEN' A
#
# COMPACT_ATOMS: atom_id res chain seq x y z
N MET A 1 -7.48 -14.23 -0.22
CA MET A 1 -7.88 -12.81 -0.36
C MET A 1 -6.67 -12.04 -0.80
N GLN A 2 -6.78 -11.19 -1.83
CA GLN A 2 -5.67 -10.38 -2.34
C GLN A 2 -5.53 -9.13 -1.46
N SER A 3 -4.38 -8.94 -0.84
CA SER A 3 -4.02 -7.71 -0.12
C SER A 3 -3.12 -6.81 -0.98
N ARG A 4 -3.13 -5.51 -0.69
CA ARG A 4 -2.25 -4.54 -1.35
C ARG A 4 -1.05 -4.23 -0.47
N LEU A 5 0.15 -4.42 -1.03
CA LEU A 5 1.43 -3.91 -0.52
C LEU A 5 1.82 -2.74 -1.42
N ASP A 6 2.12 -1.60 -0.81
CA ASP A 6 2.61 -0.40 -1.49
C ASP A 6 3.46 0.43 -0.52
N ASP A 7 4.31 1.28 -1.07
CA ASP A 7 5.12 2.20 -0.28
C ASP A 7 4.19 3.14 0.52
N ASN A 8 4.62 3.50 1.73
CA ASN A 8 3.80 4.31 2.63
C ASN A 8 3.72 5.79 2.20
N ALA A 9 3.85 6.07 0.90
CA ALA A 9 3.84 7.41 0.35
C ALA A 9 2.46 8.07 0.62
N PRO A 10 2.43 9.38 0.92
CA PRO A 10 1.19 10.09 1.25
C PRO A 10 0.11 9.96 0.17
N ALA A 11 0.50 9.83 -1.10
CA ALA A 11 -0.40 9.63 -2.22
C ALA A 11 -1.26 8.37 -2.07
N HIS A 12 -0.73 7.29 -1.48
CA HIS A 12 -1.44 6.01 -1.29
C HIS A 12 -2.22 5.94 0.02
N ARG A 13 -1.94 6.86 0.96
CA ARG A 13 -2.60 6.94 2.26
C ARG A 13 -3.72 7.98 2.31
N GLY A 14 -4.01 8.63 1.19
CA GLY A 14 -5.13 9.56 1.06
C GLY A 14 -6.49 8.89 1.30
N ARG A 15 -7.42 9.65 1.90
CA ARG A 15 -8.76 9.16 2.29
C ARG A 15 -9.50 8.47 1.13
N ILE A 16 -9.49 9.07 -0.06
CA ILE A 16 -10.18 8.55 -1.24
C ILE A 16 -9.64 7.16 -1.63
N ILE A 17 -8.32 6.99 -1.60
CA ILE A 17 -7.66 5.71 -1.92
C ILE A 17 -8.07 4.65 -0.89
N ARG A 18 -8.02 4.97 0.42
CA ARG A 18 -8.43 4.05 1.49
C ARG A 18 -9.89 3.61 1.35
N GLU A 19 -10.80 4.55 1.10
CA GLU A 19 -12.23 4.25 0.90
C GLU A 19 -12.47 3.36 -0.32
N ARG A 20 -11.74 3.58 -1.42
CA ARG A 20 -11.85 2.76 -2.63
C ARG A 20 -11.36 1.33 -2.39
N LEU A 21 -10.23 1.17 -1.71
CA LEU A 21 -9.66 -0.16 -1.40
C LEU A 21 -10.55 -0.93 -0.44
N LEU A 22 -11.11 -0.25 0.57
CA LEU A 22 -12.08 -0.84 1.49
C LEU A 22 -13.33 -1.33 0.75
N LYS A 23 -13.90 -0.51 -0.15
CA LYS A 23 -15.05 -0.90 -0.98
C LYS A 23 -14.74 -2.07 -1.92
N ALA A 24 -13.50 -2.18 -2.38
CA ALA A 24 -13.05 -3.29 -3.22
C ALA A 24 -12.75 -4.57 -2.41
N GLY A 25 -12.83 -4.54 -1.07
CA GLY A 25 -12.46 -5.68 -0.23
C GLY A 25 -10.96 -5.99 -0.25
N VAL A 26 -10.13 -5.00 -0.61
CA VAL A 26 -8.67 -5.13 -0.68
C VAL A 26 -8.08 -4.53 0.59
N PRO A 27 -7.68 -5.35 1.58
CA PRO A 27 -7.01 -4.83 2.76
C PRO A 27 -5.63 -4.27 2.37
N GLN A 28 -5.29 -3.09 2.93
CA GLN A 28 -3.94 -2.54 2.86
C GLN A 28 -3.07 -3.19 3.94
N MET A 29 -1.88 -3.62 3.55
CA MET A 29 -0.84 -4.05 4.48
C MET A 29 0.18 -2.92 4.64
N GLU A 30 0.64 -2.72 5.87
CA GLU A 30 1.69 -1.75 6.16
C GLU A 30 3.03 -2.28 5.66
N TRP A 31 3.70 -1.47 4.83
CA TRP A 31 5.08 -1.69 4.41
C TRP A 31 6.04 -0.99 5.38
N PRO A 32 7.17 -1.61 5.76
CA PRO A 32 8.17 -0.96 6.60
C PRO A 32 8.67 0.35 5.96
N GLY A 33 8.56 1.46 6.67
CA GLY A 33 9.05 2.75 6.16
C GLY A 33 10.56 2.70 5.92
N LEU A 34 11.03 3.32 4.83
CA LEU A 34 12.44 3.43 4.46
C LEU A 34 13.15 2.10 4.15
N SER A 35 12.41 1.11 3.65
CA SER A 35 12.97 -0.17 3.18
C SER A 35 12.85 -0.34 1.66
N PRO A 36 13.65 0.38 0.84
CA PRO A 36 13.68 0.21 -0.61
C PRO A 36 14.26 -1.15 -1.01
N ASP A 37 15.12 -1.73 -0.17
CA ASP A 37 15.73 -3.06 -0.31
C ASP A 37 14.69 -4.20 -0.35
N LEU A 38 13.53 -3.98 0.27
CA LEU A 38 12.44 -4.95 0.26
C LEU A 38 11.56 -4.83 -0.99
N ASN A 39 11.67 -3.74 -1.77
CA ASN A 39 10.74 -3.45 -2.84
C ASN A 39 11.18 -4.15 -4.15
N PRO A 40 10.44 -5.15 -4.65
CA PRO A 40 10.88 -5.94 -5.81
C PRO A 40 11.00 -5.15 -7.12
N ILE A 41 10.50 -3.92 -7.16
CA ILE A 41 10.56 -3.03 -8.33
C ILE A 41 11.74 -2.04 -8.29
N GLU A 42 12.47 -1.97 -7.17
CA GLU A 42 13.61 -1.05 -7.00
C GLU A 42 14.97 -1.70 -7.34
N ASN A 43 15.02 -3.01 -7.63
CA ASN A 43 16.25 -3.79 -7.86
C ASN A 43 16.29 -4.45 -9.24
#